data_AF-A0A662KGM5-F1
#
_entry.id   AF-A0A662KGM5-F1
#
_cell.length_a   1.000
_cell.length_b   1.000
_cell.length_c   1.000
_cell.angle_alpha   90.00
_cell.angle_beta   90.00
_cell.angle_gamma   90.00
#
_symmetry.space_group_name_H-M   'P 1'
#
loop_
_entity.id
_entity.type
_entity.pdbx_description
1 polymer ?
#
loop_
_entity_poly.entity_id
_entity_poly.type
_entity_poly.pdbx_seq_one_letter_code
_entity_poly.pdbx_strand_id
1 'polypeptide(L)' 'MVKVISIEVPEGLDEKDARLAIAIEAFRRELISVGKAAELAGIPLQTFIEELRKRGIPAYRYDDEEAMRELEIGTS' A
#
# COMPACT_ATOMS: atom_id res chain seq x y z
N MET A 1 14.92 -2.15 -11.75
CA MET A 1 15.67 -3.41 -11.49
C MET A 1 14.91 -4.21 -10.45
N VAL A 2 14.71 -5.51 -10.66
CA VAL A 2 14.08 -6.40 -9.67
C VAL A 2 15.20 -7.16 -8.95
N LYS A 3 15.12 -7.28 -7.64
CA LYS A 3 16.06 -8.07 -6.82
C LYS A 3 15.27 -9.17 -6.12
N VAL A 4 15.63 -10.42 -6.34
CA VAL A 4 15.09 -11.58 -5.62
C VAL A 4 15.96 -11.83 -4.40
N ILE A 5 15.35 -12.02 -3.24
CA ILE A 5 16.03 -12.39 -2.00
C ILE A 5 15.37 -13.64 -1.43
N SER A 6 16.16 -14.49 -0.78
CA SER A 6 15.67 -15.64 -0.01
C SER A 6 15.87 -15.31 1.47
N ILE A 7 14.83 -15.53 2.28
CA ILE A 7 14.82 -15.26 3.71
C ILE A 7 14.16 -16.44 4.44
N GLU A 8 14.63 -16.73 5.64
CA GLU A 8 13.94 -17.64 6.55
C GLU A 8 12.82 -16.88 7.26
N VAL A 9 11.64 -17.50 7.38
CA VAL A 9 10.47 -16.95 8.07
C VAL A 9 9.97 -17.96 9.12
N PRO A 10 9.29 -17.51 10.20
CA PRO A 10 8.70 -18.41 11.18
C PRO A 10 7.67 -19.36 10.54
N GLU A 11 7.54 -20.59 11.06
CA GLU A 11 6.62 -21.63 10.51
C GLU A 11 5.15 -21.20 10.39
N GLY A 12 4.73 -20.17 11.14
CA GLY A 12 3.38 -19.62 11.09
C GLY A 12 3.15 -18.51 10.07
N LEU A 13 4.18 -18.08 9.34
CA LEU A 13 4.09 -17.02 8.34
C LEU A 13 4.15 -17.62 6.94
N ASP A 14 3.04 -17.54 6.20
CA ASP A 14 3.00 -18.03 4.84
C ASP A 14 3.62 -17.04 3.82
N GLU A 15 3.84 -17.50 2.60
CA GLU A 15 4.43 -16.67 1.53
C GLU A 15 3.57 -15.43 1.22
N LYS A 16 2.24 -15.53 1.30
CA LYS A 16 1.34 -14.42 0.98
C LYS A 16 1.45 -13.33 2.04
N ASP A 17 1.47 -13.71 3.31
CA ASP A 17 1.65 -12.78 4.43
C ASP A 17 3.02 -12.11 4.38
N ALA A 18 4.07 -12.88 4.06
CA ALA A 18 5.42 -12.33 3.88
C ALA A 18 5.46 -11.32 2.71
N ARG A 19 4.88 -11.66 1.56
CA ARG A 19 4.80 -10.76 0.39
C ARG A 19 4.00 -9.50 0.69
N LEU A 20 2.87 -9.64 1.39
CA LEU A 20 2.03 -8.50 1.78
C LEU A 20 2.81 -7.56 2.72
N ALA A 21 3.51 -8.09 3.71
CA ALA A 21 4.32 -7.30 4.63
C ALA A 21 5.43 -6.51 3.89
N ILE A 22 6.15 -7.16 2.98
CA ILE A 22 7.19 -6.50 2.17
C ILE A 22 6.59 -5.44 1.24
N ALA A 23 5.45 -5.73 0.60
CA ALA A 23 4.79 -4.77 -0.28
C ALA A 23 4.30 -3.53 0.48
N ILE A 24 3.72 -3.71 1.66
CA ILE A 24 3.32 -2.61 2.53
C ILE A 24 4.53 -1.77 2.93
N GLU A 25 5.64 -2.40 3.33
CA GLU A 25 6.84 -1.67 3.73
C GLU A 25 7.45 -0.87 2.56
N ALA A 26 7.52 -1.49 1.37
CA ALA A 26 8.03 -0.84 0.17
C ALA A 26 7.16 0.36 -0.24
N PHE A 27 5.83 0.22 -0.14
CA PHE A 27 4.90 1.33 -0.38
C PHE A 27 5.04 2.43 0.67
N ARG A 28 5.07 2.07 1.96
CA ARG A 28 5.19 3.02 3.08
C ARG A 28 6.45 3.87 3.00
N ARG A 29 7.53 3.31 2.45
CA ARG A 29 8.80 3.99 2.20
C ARG A 29 8.88 4.69 0.84
N GLU A 30 7.76 4.77 0.10
CA GLU A 30 7.67 5.38 -1.23
C GLU A 30 8.64 4.80 -2.27
N LEU A 31 9.05 3.55 -2.10
CA LEU A 31 9.96 2.88 -3.03
C LEU A 31 9.23 2.42 -4.31
N ILE A 32 7.92 2.18 -4.20
CA ILE A 32 7.05 1.69 -5.27
C ILE A 32 5.66 2.33 -5.14
N SER A 33 4.94 2.43 -6.26
CA SER A 33 3.55 2.90 -6.27
C SER A 33 2.59 1.89 -5.63
N VAL A 34 1.39 2.34 -5.24
CA VAL A 34 0.33 1.46 -4.68
C VAL A 34 -0.02 0.30 -5.62
N GLY A 35 -0.05 0.55 -6.93
CA GLY A 35 -0.29 -0.49 -7.94
C GLY A 35 0.84 -1.52 -7.99
N LYS A 36 2.10 -1.08 -7.93
CA LYS A 36 3.25 -1.99 -7.93
C LYS A 36 3.36 -2.77 -6.62
N ALA A 37 2.92 -2.18 -5.50
CA ALA A 37 2.82 -2.86 -4.22
C ALA A 37 1.75 -3.95 -4.24
N ALA A 38 0.57 -3.70 -4.83
CA ALA A 38 -0.46 -4.73 -5.03
C ALA A 38 0.05 -5.89 -5.89
N GLU A 39 0.76 -5.59 -6.99
CA GLU A 39 1.41 -6.59 -7.85
C GLU A 39 2.45 -7.41 -7.05
N LEU A 40 3.27 -6.75 -6.23
CA LEU A 40 4.26 -7.42 -5.38
C LEU A 40 3.61 -8.30 -4.31
N ALA A 41 2.50 -7.87 -3.71
CA ALA A 41 1.70 -8.66 -2.78
C ALA A 41 0.95 -9.81 -3.47
N GLY A 42 0.77 -9.76 -4.79
CA GLY A 42 0.05 -10.79 -5.55
C GLY A 42 -1.46 -10.75 -5.32
N ILE A 43 -2.03 -9.59 -4.99
CA ILE A 43 -3.46 -9.40 -4.72
C ILE A 43 -4.03 -8.26 -5.58
N PRO A 44 -5.36 -8.22 -5.83
CA PRO A 44 -5.98 -7.11 -6.53
C PRO A 44 -5.71 -5.77 -5.85
N LEU A 45 -5.60 -4.70 -6.65
CA LEU A 45 -5.35 -3.34 -6.15
C LEU A 45 -6.33 -2.93 -5.04
N GLN A 46 -7.62 -3.20 -5.23
CA GLN A 46 -8.66 -2.86 -4.26
C GLN A 46 -8.44 -3.59 -2.92
N THR A 47 -8.08 -4.87 -2.96
CA THR A 47 -7.73 -5.66 -1.76
C THR A 47 -6.49 -5.09 -1.07
N PHE A 48 -5.47 -4.66 -1.83
CA PHE A 48 -4.29 -4.04 -1.24
C PHE A 48 -4.62 -2.70 -0.54
N ILE A 49 -5.47 -1.88 -1.16
CA ILE A 49 -5.95 -0.62 -0.55
C ILE A 49 -6.72 -0.89 0.76
N GLU A 50 -7.51 -1.97 0.82
CA GLU A 50 -8.18 -2.39 2.05
C GLU A 50 -7.18 -2.82 3.14
N GLU A 51 -6.13 -3.55 2.78
CA GLU A 51 -5.06 -3.94 3.72
C GLU A 51 -4.29 -2.72 4.26
N LEU A 52 -4.04 -1.71 3.43
CA LEU A 52 -3.47 -0.43 3.87
C LEU A 52 -4.41 0.29 4.85
N ARG A 53 -5.71 0.37 4.52
CA ARG A 53 -6.73 0.99 5.37
C ARG A 53 -6.82 0.33 6.75
N LYS A 54 -6.83 -1.01 6.81
CA LYS A 54 -6.84 -1.78 8.07
C LYS A 54 -5.63 -1.45 8.97
N ARG A 55 -4.53 -0.97 8.39
CA ARG A 55 -3.28 -0.60 9.08
C ARG A 55 -3.11 0.91 9.27
N GLY A 56 -4.13 1.71 8.92
CA GLY A 56 -4.07 3.17 9.02
C GLY A 56 -3.08 3.83 8.06
N ILE A 57 -2.75 3.15 6.95
CA ILE A 57 -1.84 3.69 5.93
C ILE A 57 -2.69 4.28 4.80
N PRO A 58 -2.57 5.58 4.49
CA PRO A 58 -3.31 6.17 3.38
C PRO A 58 -2.75 5.66 2.04
N ALA A 59 -3.63 5.12 1.19
CA ALA A 59 -3.25 4.65 -0.15
C ALA A 59 -2.96 5.81 -1.12
N TYR A 60 -3.53 6.99 -0.84
CA TYR A 60 -3.34 8.23 -1.58
C TYR A 60 -3.09 9.34 -0.57
N ARG A 61 -2.11 10.21 -0.85
CA ARG A 61 -2.05 11.50 -0.17
C ARG A 61 -3.15 12.34 -0.82
N TYR A 62 -4.26 12.54 -0.11
CA TYR A 62 -4.98 13.78 -0.31
C TYR A 62 -4.05 14.84 0.25
N ASP A 63 -3.51 15.71 -0.61
CA ASP A 63 -2.94 16.93 -0.06
C ASP A 63 -4.12 17.69 0.58
N ASP A 64 -3.88 18.27 1.74
CA ASP A 64 -4.93 18.98 2.47
C ASP A 64 -5.51 20.14 1.63
N GLU A 65 -4.79 20.60 0.61
CA GLU A 65 -5.26 21.64 -0.33
C GLU A 65 -6.38 21.15 -1.27
N GLU A 66 -6.32 19.92 -1.78
CA GLU A 66 -7.32 19.36 -2.70
C GLU A 66 -8.63 19.05 -1.95
N ALA A 67 -8.52 18.57 -0.71
CA ALA A 67 -9.67 18.43 0.18
C ALA A 67 -10.29 19.78 0.54
N MET A 68 -9.49 20.82 0.78
CA MET A 68 -10.00 22.17 1.05
C MET A 68 -10.65 22.81 -0.19
N ARG A 69 -10.06 22.59 -1.38
CA ARG A 69 -10.63 23.00 -2.66
C ARG A 69 -12.01 22.39 -2.88
N GLU A 70 -12.21 21.09 -2.65
CA GLU A 70 -13.54 20.45 -2.77
C GLU A 70 -14.59 20.97 -1.77
N LEU A 71 -14.17 21.38 -0.56
CA LEU A 71 -15.06 21.95 0.44
C LEU A 71 -15.48 23.40 0.11
N GLU A 72 -14.60 24.20 -0.52
CA GLU A 72 -14.92 25.58 -0.93
C GLU A 72 -15.96 25.66 -2.06
N ILE A 73 -15.98 24.69 -2.98
CA ILE A 73 -16.94 24.63 -4.10
C ILE A 73 -18.37 24.23 -3.67
N GLY A 74 -18.55 23.73 -2.44
CA GLY A 74 -19.85 23.35 -1.89
C GLY A 74 -20.65 24.49 -1.25
N THR A 75 -20.05 25.68 -1.12
CA THR A 75 -20.69 26.91 -0.61
C THR A 75 -20.88 27.91 -1.74
N SER A 76 -21.87 27.69 -2.60
CA SER A 76 -22.39 28.69 -3.54
C SER A 76 -23.89 28.51 -3.72
#